data_AF-A0A1S1R7L6-F1
#
_entry.id   AF-A0A1S1R7L6-F1
#
_cell.length_a   1.000
_cell.length_b   1.000
_cell.length_c   1.000
_cell.angle_alpha   90.00
_cell.angle_beta   90.00
_cell.angle_gamma   90.00
#
_symmetry.space_group_name_H-M   'P 1'
#
loop_
_entity.id
_entity.type
_entity.pdbx_description
1 polymer ?
#
loop_
_entity_poly.entity_id
_entity_poly.type
_entity_poly.pdbx_seq_one_letter_code
_entity_poly.pdbx_strand_id
1 'polypeptide(L)'
;MTGLWVLAAAVVVATAIGVTLRRRDGRFRSSHAARVDAPAPGGAGDLAMPGGSERDGTAPEPVGLDAGSAVTAPGGTAAVEDQPVEPSSGSLAAELAALGGRAGQRATLLQFSTAFCAPCRTTRAVLADVARIVPGVAHVEVDAEANLELVRQLGIRRTPTVLVLDAAAREISRASGAPPGRAAVIAALGPLTTGTEADTAGW
;
A
#
# COMPACT_ATOMS: atom_id res chain seq x y z
N MET A 1 9.41 -46.67 27.85
CA MET A 1 8.60 -46.33 26.66
C MET A 1 7.98 -44.93 26.72
N THR A 2 7.35 -44.51 27.82
CA THR A 2 6.74 -43.17 28.00
C THR A 2 7.66 -42.00 27.59
N GLY A 3 8.93 -41.99 28.02
CA GLY A 3 9.87 -40.91 27.70
C GLY A 3 10.12 -40.69 26.19
N LEU A 4 10.07 -41.74 25.37
CA LEU A 4 10.24 -41.62 23.92
C LEU A 4 9.03 -40.91 23.28
N TRP A 5 7.82 -41.23 23.75
CA TRP A 5 6.58 -40.59 23.29
C TRP A 5 6.51 -39.12 23.70
N VAL A 6 6.98 -38.76 24.90
CA VAL A 6 7.09 -37.36 25.34
C VAL A 6 8.06 -36.57 24.46
N LEU A 7 9.24 -37.14 24.16
CA LEU A 7 10.20 -36.51 23.24
C LEU A 7 9.63 -36.34 21.82
N ALA A 8 9.01 -37.39 21.27
CA ALA A 8 8.39 -37.34 19.95
C ALA A 8 7.28 -36.27 19.88
N ALA A 9 6.40 -36.21 20.89
CA ALA A 9 5.35 -35.20 20.97
C ALA A 9 5.93 -33.77 21.07
N ALA A 10 6.96 -33.56 21.89
CA ALA A 10 7.63 -32.27 22.02
C ALA A 10 8.27 -31.81 20.70
N VAL A 11 8.94 -32.70 19.97
CA VAL A 11 9.53 -32.39 18.65
C VAL A 11 8.45 -32.09 17.61
N VAL A 12 7.36 -32.86 17.55
CA VAL A 12 6.24 -32.60 16.63
C VAL A 12 5.59 -31.24 16.93
N VAL A 13 5.34 -30.92 18.20
CA VAL A 13 4.76 -29.63 18.62
C VAL A 13 5.71 -28.47 18.28
N ALA A 14 7.00 -28.57 18.62
CA ALA A 14 7.99 -27.55 18.29
C ALA A 14 8.11 -27.32 16.77
N THR A 15 8.09 -28.40 15.98
CA THR A 15 8.15 -28.33 14.51
C THR A 15 6.87 -27.72 13.94
N ALA A 16 5.69 -28.11 14.45
CA ALA A 16 4.41 -27.55 14.03
C ALA A 16 4.29 -26.05 14.37
N ILE A 17 4.74 -25.63 15.56
CA ILE A 17 4.81 -24.22 15.96
C ILE A 17 5.78 -23.47 15.05
N GLY A 18 7.00 -23.97 14.86
CA GLY A 18 8.01 -23.37 13.99
C GLY A 18 7.54 -23.22 12.53
N VAL A 19 6.92 -24.25 11.97
CA VAL A 19 6.32 -24.21 10.62
C VAL A 19 5.12 -23.26 10.56
N THR A 20 4.29 -23.19 11.60
CA THR A 20 3.13 -22.29 11.64
C THR A 20 3.55 -20.83 11.75
N LEU A 21 4.55 -20.50 12.57
CA LEU A 21 5.19 -19.19 12.60
C LEU A 21 5.81 -18.87 11.24
N ARG A 22 6.63 -19.77 10.68
CA ARG A 22 7.25 -19.57 9.35
C ARG A 22 6.27 -19.45 8.18
N ARG A 23 5.05 -20.01 8.30
CA ARG A 23 3.94 -19.79 7.34
C ARG A 23 3.21 -18.48 7.59
N ARG A 24 3.15 -18.01 8.84
CA ARG A 24 2.55 -16.74 9.22
C ARG A 24 3.48 -15.55 8.95
N ASP A 25 4.80 -15.70 9.02
CA ASP A 25 5.75 -14.59 8.96
C ASP A 25 6.28 -14.26 7.55
N GLY A 26 6.10 -13.00 7.14
CA GLY A 26 7.23 -12.18 6.71
C GLY A 26 7.92 -12.50 5.38
N ARG A 27 7.38 -13.32 4.49
CA ARG A 27 7.85 -13.30 3.09
C ARG A 27 7.51 -11.95 2.47
N PHE A 28 8.52 -11.24 1.99
CA PHE A 28 8.35 -10.11 1.08
C PHE A 28 7.58 -10.62 -0.14
N ARG A 29 6.32 -10.20 -0.25
CA ARG A 29 5.53 -10.38 -1.48
C ARG A 29 5.71 -9.12 -2.28
N SER A 30 5.82 -9.23 -3.60
CA SER A 30 5.56 -8.09 -4.47
C SER A 30 4.16 -7.59 -4.17
N SER A 31 4.09 -6.34 -3.70
CA SER A 31 2.86 -5.60 -3.58
C SER A 31 2.38 -5.33 -5.00
N HIS A 32 1.29 -5.99 -5.42
CA HIS A 32 0.53 -5.47 -6.55
C HIS A 32 0.09 -4.07 -6.12
N ALA A 33 0.65 -3.04 -6.79
CA ALA A 33 0.29 -1.66 -6.52
C ALA A 33 -1.23 -1.56 -6.47
N ALA A 34 -1.75 -0.84 -5.48
CA ALA A 34 -3.17 -0.87 -5.18
C ALA A 34 -3.97 -0.53 -6.45
N ARG A 35 -4.68 -1.54 -6.97
CA ARG A 35 -6.00 -1.26 -7.54
C ARG A 35 -6.86 -0.83 -6.36
N VAL A 36 -6.73 0.45 -6.02
CA VAL A 36 -7.91 1.21 -5.64
C VAL A 36 -8.81 1.09 -6.86
N ASP A 37 -9.97 0.45 -6.69
CA ASP A 37 -10.93 0.32 -7.77
C ASP A 37 -11.23 1.72 -8.29
N ALA A 38 -11.01 1.93 -9.60
CA ALA A 38 -11.35 3.19 -10.23
C ALA A 38 -12.84 3.44 -10.00
N PRO A 39 -13.27 4.68 -9.66
CA PRO A 39 -14.68 5.00 -9.65
C PRO A 39 -15.25 4.64 -11.01
N ALA A 40 -16.26 3.77 -11.04
CA ALA A 40 -16.84 3.30 -12.28
C ALA A 40 -17.28 4.52 -13.11
N PRO A 41 -16.87 4.62 -14.40
CA PRO A 41 -17.34 5.70 -15.26
C PRO A 41 -18.84 5.54 -15.47
N GLY A 42 -19.62 6.32 -14.74
CA GLY A 42 -21.06 6.40 -14.93
C GLY A 42 -21.38 7.06 -16.27
N GLY A 43 -22.32 6.48 -17.01
CA GLY A 43 -22.94 7.12 -18.18
C GLY A 43 -22.26 6.83 -19.51
N ALA A 44 -22.54 5.64 -20.08
CA ALA A 44 -22.37 5.39 -21.51
C ALA A 44 -23.56 4.56 -22.05
N GLY A 45 -24.64 5.26 -22.42
CA GLY A 45 -25.64 4.85 -23.41
C GLY A 45 -26.41 3.54 -23.18
N ASP A 46 -27.71 3.67 -22.86
CA ASP A 46 -28.70 2.67 -23.24
C ASP A 46 -28.63 2.42 -24.76
N LEU A 47 -28.19 1.23 -25.15
CA LEU A 47 -28.25 0.76 -26.54
C LEU A 47 -29.17 -0.46 -26.66
N ALA A 48 -30.44 -0.12 -26.87
CA ALA A 48 -31.33 -0.74 -27.85
C ALA A 48 -31.38 -2.28 -27.93
N MET A 49 -32.41 -2.86 -27.30
CA MET A 49 -32.99 -4.14 -27.69
C MET A 49 -34.12 -3.90 -28.72
N PRO A 50 -34.15 -4.59 -29.88
CA PRO A 50 -35.29 -4.59 -30.78
C PRO A 50 -36.14 -5.88 -30.67
N GLY A 51 -37.46 -5.73 -30.81
CA GLY A 51 -38.38 -6.81 -31.20
C GLY A 51 -39.37 -7.26 -30.12
N GLY A 52 -40.68 -7.03 -30.38
CA GLY A 52 -41.77 -7.51 -29.52
C GLY A 52 -42.96 -6.55 -29.49
N SER A 53 -43.66 -6.40 -30.62
CA SER A 53 -44.83 -5.52 -30.73
C SER A 53 -46.14 -6.25 -30.41
N GLU A 54 -46.77 -5.94 -29.30
CA GLU A 54 -48.20 -6.21 -29.10
C GLU A 54 -48.90 -4.92 -28.62
N ARG A 55 -50.07 -4.61 -29.19
CA ARG A 55 -50.76 -3.32 -29.06
C ARG A 55 -52.12 -3.50 -28.39
N ASP A 56 -52.32 -2.79 -27.29
CA ASP A 56 -53.57 -2.21 -26.77
C ASP A 56 -53.18 -1.40 -25.52
N GLY A 57 -53.73 -0.23 -25.19
CA GLY A 57 -54.71 0.64 -25.84
C GLY A 57 -55.15 1.70 -24.81
N THR A 58 -55.57 2.90 -25.25
CA THR A 58 -56.08 4.03 -24.41
C THR A 58 -55.03 4.97 -23.77
N ALA A 59 -55.05 6.24 -24.21
CA ALA A 59 -54.70 7.45 -23.41
C ALA A 59 -56.02 8.12 -22.94
N PRO A 60 -56.09 8.91 -21.85
CA PRO A 60 -55.56 10.29 -21.73
C PRO A 60 -55.00 10.63 -20.30
N GLU A 61 -54.54 11.82 -19.86
CA GLU A 61 -53.96 13.06 -20.45
C GLU A 61 -53.12 13.80 -19.35
N PRO A 62 -52.33 14.87 -19.65
CA PRO A 62 -51.32 15.41 -18.71
C PRO A 62 -51.73 16.67 -17.91
N VAL A 63 -51.11 16.84 -16.74
CA VAL A 63 -50.99 18.08 -15.93
C VAL A 63 -49.64 17.98 -15.19
N GLY A 64 -48.75 18.98 -15.06
CA GLY A 64 -48.71 20.39 -15.48
C GLY A 64 -47.81 21.18 -14.48
N LEU A 65 -47.21 22.30 -14.89
CA LEU A 65 -46.47 23.29 -14.05
C LEU A 65 -45.08 22.82 -13.50
N ASP A 66 -43.99 23.62 -13.43
CA ASP A 66 -43.69 25.00 -13.87
C ASP A 66 -42.17 25.27 -14.05
N ALA A 67 -41.83 26.47 -14.55
CA ALA A 67 -40.48 27.04 -14.71
C ALA A 67 -39.61 27.04 -13.43
N GLY A 68 -38.28 27.17 -13.44
CA GLY A 68 -37.31 27.50 -14.51
C GLY A 68 -36.36 28.63 -14.05
N SER A 69 -35.11 28.65 -14.51
CA SER A 69 -34.30 29.88 -14.67
C SER A 69 -32.94 29.56 -15.31
N ALA A 70 -32.58 30.29 -16.36
CA ALA A 70 -31.24 30.34 -16.92
C ALA A 70 -30.72 31.78 -16.84
N VAL A 71 -29.46 31.96 -16.45
CA VAL A 71 -28.70 33.22 -16.62
C VAL A 71 -27.24 32.87 -16.92
N THR A 72 -26.64 33.60 -17.86
CA THR A 72 -25.28 33.37 -18.40
C THR A 72 -24.30 34.43 -17.87
N ALA A 73 -23.00 34.11 -17.91
CA ALA A 73 -21.85 34.85 -17.35
C ALA A 73 -21.59 36.27 -17.94
N PRO A 74 -20.58 36.99 -17.40
CA PRO A 74 -19.35 37.16 -18.20
C PRO A 74 -18.02 37.10 -17.40
N GLY A 75 -16.90 36.84 -18.10
CA GLY A 75 -15.58 36.50 -17.54
C GLY A 75 -14.61 37.63 -17.15
N GLY A 76 -13.33 37.30 -16.94
CA GLY A 76 -12.27 38.29 -16.65
C GLY A 76 -10.97 37.78 -15.99
N THR A 77 -10.15 37.01 -16.71
CA THR A 77 -8.66 36.90 -16.65
C THR A 77 -7.84 37.09 -15.35
N ALA A 78 -6.86 36.17 -15.19
CA ALA A 78 -5.48 36.35 -14.66
C ALA A 78 -5.11 35.78 -13.26
N ALA A 79 -4.46 34.60 -13.32
CA ALA A 79 -3.28 34.18 -12.54
C ALA A 79 -3.21 34.41 -11.01
N VAL A 80 -3.29 33.32 -10.25
CA VAL A 80 -2.11 32.66 -9.66
C VAL A 80 -2.28 31.14 -9.83
N GLU A 81 -1.23 30.45 -10.27
CA GLU A 81 -1.21 29.00 -10.37
C GLU A 81 -0.73 28.42 -9.03
N ASP A 82 -1.66 27.92 -8.23
CA ASP A 82 -1.40 27.09 -7.05
C ASP A 82 -2.35 25.89 -7.10
N GLN A 83 -2.10 24.99 -8.07
CA GLN A 83 -2.67 23.65 -8.06
C GLN A 83 -1.93 22.86 -6.98
N PRO A 84 -2.60 22.40 -5.91
CA PRO A 84 -2.00 21.43 -5.01
C PRO A 84 -1.51 20.25 -5.82
N VAL A 85 -0.26 19.83 -5.60
CA VAL A 85 0.28 18.66 -6.29
C VAL A 85 -0.54 17.44 -5.87
N GLU A 86 -1.48 17.05 -6.73
CA GLU A 86 -2.26 15.81 -6.60
C GLU A 86 -1.31 14.66 -6.28
N PRO A 87 -1.39 14.06 -5.07
CA PRO A 87 -0.44 13.04 -4.67
C PRO A 87 -0.61 11.83 -5.56
N SER A 88 0.38 11.59 -6.43
CA SER A 88 0.38 10.48 -7.38
C SER A 88 0.06 9.18 -6.62
N SER A 89 -1.02 8.49 -7.00
CA SER A 89 -1.85 7.63 -6.15
C SER A 89 -1.22 6.30 -5.68
N GLY A 90 0.09 6.25 -5.54
CA GLY A 90 0.88 5.14 -5.00
C GLY A 90 2.29 5.51 -4.51
N SER A 91 2.59 6.82 -4.31
CA SER A 91 3.82 7.28 -3.64
C SER A 91 3.51 7.66 -2.19
N LEU A 92 4.40 7.25 -1.27
CA LEU A 92 4.34 7.58 0.17
C LEU A 92 5.22 8.79 0.55
N ALA A 93 5.60 9.63 -0.42
CA ALA A 93 6.57 10.71 -0.20
C ALA A 93 6.03 11.80 0.75
N ALA A 94 4.74 12.15 0.63
CA ALA A 94 4.10 13.17 1.46
C ALA A 94 3.97 12.69 2.92
N GLU A 95 3.62 11.42 3.09
CA GLU A 95 3.47 10.75 4.38
C GLU A 95 4.81 10.62 5.10
N LEU A 96 5.86 10.19 4.39
CA LEU A 96 7.23 10.15 4.95
C LEU A 96 7.69 11.55 5.41
N ALA A 97 7.42 12.59 4.61
CA ALA A 97 7.73 13.96 4.96
C ALA A 97 6.94 14.44 6.19
N ALA A 98 5.63 14.17 6.25
CA ALA A 98 4.76 14.51 7.38
C ALA A 98 5.15 13.77 8.68
N LEU A 99 5.64 12.54 8.57
CA LEU A 99 6.21 11.75 9.67
C LEU A 99 7.59 12.26 10.15
N GLY A 100 8.19 13.23 9.46
CA GLY A 100 9.57 13.69 9.71
C GLY A 100 10.64 12.64 9.37
N GLY A 101 10.26 11.57 8.68
CA GLY A 101 11.15 10.48 8.28
C GLY A 101 11.98 10.89 7.06
N ARG A 102 13.31 10.76 7.15
CA ARG A 102 14.17 10.94 5.98
C ARG A 102 14.08 9.71 5.08
N ALA A 103 13.48 9.86 3.91
CA ALA A 103 13.52 8.86 2.86
C ALA A 103 14.97 8.56 2.44
N GLY A 104 15.26 7.30 2.10
CA GLY A 104 16.55 6.90 1.58
C GLY A 104 16.68 7.25 0.11
N GLN A 105 17.88 7.69 -0.30
CA GLN A 105 18.22 8.07 -1.68
C GLN A 105 17.98 6.94 -2.70
N ARG A 106 18.00 5.67 -2.25
CA ARG A 106 17.82 4.48 -3.08
C ARG A 106 16.59 3.66 -2.70
N ALA A 107 16.35 3.51 -1.39
CA ALA A 107 15.20 2.78 -0.87
C ALA A 107 14.89 3.22 0.57
N THR A 108 13.62 3.08 0.96
CA THR A 108 13.19 3.29 2.35
C THR A 108 12.55 2.02 2.89
N LEU A 109 13.08 1.51 4.00
CA LEU A 109 12.48 0.45 4.79
C LEU A 109 11.50 1.10 5.78
N LEU A 110 10.20 1.02 5.51
CA LEU A 110 9.17 1.62 6.36
C LEU A 110 8.56 0.55 7.28
N GLN A 111 8.78 0.66 8.59
CA GLN A 111 8.30 -0.29 9.60
C GLN A 111 7.09 0.27 10.35
N PHE A 112 5.94 -0.40 10.24
CA PHE A 112 4.82 -0.22 11.17
C PHE A 112 5.05 -1.06 12.42
N SER A 113 5.10 -0.40 13.58
CA SER A 113 5.32 -0.99 14.90
C SER A 113 4.19 -0.63 15.87
N THR A 114 4.24 -1.18 17.09
CA THR A 114 3.47 -0.69 18.24
C THR A 114 4.37 -0.68 19.47
N ALA A 115 4.11 0.22 20.42
CA ALA A 115 5.04 0.59 21.50
C ALA A 115 5.59 -0.58 22.34
N PHE A 116 4.82 -1.67 22.49
CA PHE A 116 5.18 -2.80 23.37
C PHE A 116 5.46 -4.13 22.65
N CYS A 117 5.43 -4.13 21.32
CA CYS A 117 5.65 -5.33 20.48
C CYS A 117 7.11 -5.84 20.54
N ALA A 118 7.36 -6.94 21.23
CA ALA A 118 8.70 -7.55 21.30
C ALA A 118 9.28 -7.97 19.93
N PRO A 119 8.52 -8.60 19.00
CA PRO A 119 9.01 -8.87 17.63
C PRO A 119 9.37 -7.60 16.84
N CYS A 120 8.73 -6.47 17.15
CA CYS A 120 9.00 -5.19 16.51
C CYS A 120 10.37 -4.62 16.91
N ARG A 121 10.82 -4.85 18.15
CA ARG A 121 12.19 -4.48 18.59
C ARG A 121 13.27 -5.28 17.86
N THR A 122 13.09 -6.59 17.72
CA THR A 122 14.01 -7.44 16.93
C THR A 122 14.02 -7.01 15.47
N THR A 123 12.85 -6.70 14.91
CA THR A 123 12.72 -6.19 13.53
C THR A 123 13.44 -4.85 13.36
N ARG A 124 13.25 -3.89 14.29
CA ARG A 124 13.93 -2.59 14.29
C ARG A 124 15.46 -2.76 14.23
N ALA A 125 16.01 -3.64 15.06
CA ALA A 125 17.45 -3.92 15.05
C ALA A 125 17.94 -4.47 13.70
N VAL A 126 17.21 -5.43 13.11
CA VAL A 126 17.56 -5.99 11.79
C VAL A 126 17.49 -4.95 10.67
N LEU A 127 16.48 -4.07 10.67
CA LEU A 127 16.33 -3.03 9.64
C LEU A 127 17.38 -1.92 9.79
N ALA A 128 17.65 -1.47 11.02
CA ALA A 128 18.73 -0.51 11.30
C ALA A 128 20.11 -1.06 10.91
N ASP A 129 20.36 -2.35 11.15
CA ASP A 129 21.56 -3.04 10.69
C ASP A 129 21.73 -3.03 9.16
N VAL A 130 20.63 -3.19 8.41
CA VAL A 130 20.64 -3.13 6.94
C VAL A 130 20.84 -1.69 6.46
N ALA A 131 20.13 -0.71 7.02
CA ALA A 131 20.30 0.70 6.65
C ALA A 131 21.74 1.21 6.89
N ARG A 132 22.45 0.67 7.89
CA ARG A 132 23.87 0.99 8.14
C ARG A 132 24.86 0.39 7.13
N ILE A 133 24.50 -0.70 6.42
CA ILE A 133 25.42 -1.41 5.51
C ILE A 133 25.05 -1.34 4.03
N VAL A 134 23.85 -0.89 3.68
CA VAL A 134 23.44 -0.69 2.28
C VAL A 134 23.37 0.83 2.03
N PRO A 135 24.32 1.42 1.29
CA PRO A 135 24.36 2.86 1.04
C PRO A 135 23.06 3.38 0.40
N GLY A 136 22.60 4.55 0.85
CA GLY A 136 21.38 5.18 0.36
C GLY A 136 20.06 4.53 0.82
N VAL A 137 20.10 3.53 1.71
CA VAL A 137 18.91 2.95 2.33
C VAL A 137 18.63 3.61 3.68
N ALA A 138 17.41 4.10 3.87
CA ALA A 138 16.94 4.59 5.17
C ALA A 138 16.00 3.58 5.84
N HIS A 139 15.94 3.60 7.17
CA HIS A 139 14.91 2.92 7.96
C HIS A 139 14.07 3.99 8.65
N VAL A 140 12.76 3.96 8.42
CA VAL A 140 11.77 4.83 9.05
C VAL A 140 10.81 3.94 9.83
N GLU A 141 10.44 4.35 11.03
CA GLU A 141 9.49 3.63 11.87
C GLU A 141 8.27 4.49 12.14
N VAL A 142 7.10 3.86 12.05
CA VAL A 142 5.79 4.45 12.26
C VAL A 142 5.10 3.68 13.37
N ASP A 143 4.72 4.38 14.44
CA ASP A 143 3.81 3.81 15.42
C ASP A 143 2.41 3.70 14.81
N ALA A 144 1.92 2.47 14.67
CA ALA A 144 0.61 2.18 14.12
C ALA A 144 -0.53 2.70 15.00
N GLU A 145 -0.32 2.82 16.32
CA GLU A 145 -1.33 3.33 17.26
C GLU A 145 -1.49 4.85 17.14
N ALA A 146 -0.40 5.58 16.82
CA ALA A 146 -0.43 7.01 16.55
C ALA A 146 -0.90 7.35 15.12
N ASN A 147 -0.78 6.43 14.17
CA ASN A 147 -1.01 6.66 12.73
C ASN A 147 -2.12 5.76 12.16
N LEU A 148 -3.25 5.63 12.88
CA LEU A 148 -4.35 4.73 12.54
C LEU A 148 -4.93 4.94 11.14
N GLU A 149 -4.89 6.16 10.61
CA GLU A 149 -5.43 6.47 9.28
C GLU A 149 -4.54 5.92 8.17
N LEU A 150 -3.22 6.17 8.24
CA LEU A 150 -2.22 5.58 7.35
C LEU A 150 -2.23 4.05 7.41
N VAL A 151 -2.43 3.49 8.61
CA VAL A 151 -2.60 2.03 8.84
C VAL A 151 -3.81 1.46 8.09
N ARG A 152 -4.94 2.18 8.03
CA ARG A 152 -6.13 1.76 7.26
C ARG A 152 -5.89 1.86 5.76
N GLN A 153 -5.41 3.01 5.30
CA GLN A 153 -5.15 3.29 3.89
C GLN A 153 -4.18 2.27 3.29
N LEU A 154 -3.10 1.94 4.01
CA LEU A 154 -2.13 0.94 3.59
C LEU A 154 -2.50 -0.50 3.98
N GLY A 155 -3.70 -0.77 4.48
CA GLY A 155 -4.17 -2.12 4.79
C GLY A 155 -3.26 -2.88 5.77
N ILE A 156 -2.67 -2.20 6.77
CA ILE A 156 -1.75 -2.79 7.74
C ILE A 156 -2.57 -3.61 8.76
N ARG A 157 -2.66 -4.93 8.54
CA ARG A 157 -3.49 -5.85 9.35
C ARG A 157 -2.81 -6.41 10.61
N ARG A 158 -1.49 -6.22 10.78
CA ARG A 158 -0.70 -6.72 11.92
C ARG A 158 0.64 -6.01 12.02
N THR A 159 1.24 -6.04 13.20
CA THR A 159 2.61 -5.57 13.44
C THR A 159 3.56 -6.72 13.83
N PRO A 160 4.88 -6.59 13.56
CA PRO A 160 5.46 -5.58 12.66
C PRO A 160 4.99 -5.82 11.21
N THR A 161 4.91 -4.77 10.41
CA THR A 161 4.83 -4.88 8.94
C THR A 161 5.89 -3.96 8.36
N VAL A 162 6.65 -4.46 7.38
CA VAL A 162 7.74 -3.73 6.72
C VAL A 162 7.40 -3.55 5.25
N LEU A 163 7.41 -2.31 4.78
CA LEU A 163 7.32 -1.95 3.37
C LEU A 163 8.72 -1.63 2.86
N VAL A 164 9.04 -2.08 1.65
CA VAL A 164 10.24 -1.67 0.91
C VAL A 164 9.80 -0.69 -0.15
N LEU A 165 10.22 0.56 0.01
CA LEU A 165 9.89 1.64 -0.90
C LEU A 165 11.11 1.98 -1.78
N ASP A 166 10.87 2.39 -3.03
CA ASP A 166 11.91 2.94 -3.90
C ASP A 166 12.28 4.40 -3.53
N ALA A 167 13.17 5.01 -4.32
CA ALA A 167 13.57 6.42 -4.17
C ALA A 167 12.42 7.42 -4.43
N ALA A 168 11.36 7.00 -5.13
CA ALA A 168 10.12 7.78 -5.33
C ALA A 168 9.05 7.46 -4.27
N ALA A 169 9.44 6.77 -3.18
CA ALA A 169 8.59 6.30 -2.09
C ALA A 169 7.43 5.38 -2.51
N ARG A 170 7.53 4.67 -3.64
CA ARG A 170 6.51 3.71 -4.10
C ARG A 170 6.74 2.33 -3.49
N GLU A 171 5.67 1.63 -3.10
CA GLU A 171 5.77 0.32 -2.46
C GLU A 171 6.10 -0.82 -3.45
N ILE A 172 7.34 -1.32 -3.37
CA ILE A 172 7.88 -2.37 -4.24
C ILE A 172 7.61 -3.77 -3.67
N SER A 173 7.72 -3.92 -2.35
CA SER A 173 7.38 -5.18 -1.68
C SER A 173 7.01 -4.98 -0.22
N ARG A 174 6.30 -5.97 0.34
CA ARG A 174 5.78 -5.96 1.70
C ARG A 174 6.04 -7.28 2.42
N ALA A 175 6.65 -7.19 3.60
CA ALA A 175 6.69 -8.25 4.59
C ALA A 175 5.71 -7.92 5.72
N SER A 176 4.52 -8.54 5.70
CA SER A 176 3.64 -8.52 6.86
C SER A 176 4.14 -9.52 7.90
N GLY A 177 4.23 -9.15 9.18
CA GLY A 177 4.89 -9.97 10.21
C GLY A 177 6.41 -9.75 10.22
N ALA A 178 7.11 -10.38 11.17
CA ALA A 178 8.56 -10.19 11.30
C ALA A 178 9.29 -10.75 10.08
N PRO A 179 10.23 -10.02 9.46
CA PRO A 179 11.04 -10.55 8.37
C PRO A 179 11.94 -11.69 8.91
N PRO A 180 12.17 -12.77 8.14
CA PRO A 180 12.88 -13.96 8.62
C PRO A 180 14.39 -13.76 8.85
N GLY A 181 14.91 -12.54 8.70
CA GLY A 181 16.29 -12.16 8.99
C GLY A 181 16.88 -11.18 7.98
N ARG A 182 18.06 -10.67 8.30
CA ARG A 182 18.82 -9.67 7.53
C ARG A 182 18.97 -10.00 6.05
N ALA A 183 19.27 -11.26 5.72
CA ALA A 183 19.43 -11.71 4.34
C ALA A 183 18.14 -11.55 3.49
N ALA A 184 16.96 -11.73 4.07
CA ALA A 184 15.70 -11.56 3.34
C ALA A 184 15.38 -10.09 3.06
N VAL A 185 15.77 -9.19 3.96
CA VAL A 185 15.64 -7.73 3.76
C VAL A 185 16.60 -7.26 2.64
N ILE A 186 17.85 -7.74 2.66
CA ILE A 186 18.83 -7.43 1.60
C ILE A 186 18.35 -7.96 0.24
N ALA A 187 17.81 -9.18 0.19
CA ALA A 187 17.24 -9.74 -1.04
C ALA A 187 16.06 -8.91 -1.58
N ALA A 188 15.21 -8.35 -0.71
CA ALA A 188 14.11 -7.48 -1.10
C ALA A 188 14.56 -6.10 -1.62
N LEU A 189 15.75 -5.64 -1.24
CA LEU A 189 16.39 -4.42 -1.77
C LEU A 189 17.08 -4.65 -3.12
N GLY A 190 17.38 -5.89 -3.49
CA GLY A 190 18.11 -6.28 -4.70
C GLY A 190 17.69 -5.51 -5.98
N PRO A 191 16.39 -5.50 -6.35
CA PRO A 191 15.90 -4.79 -7.54
C PRO A 191 16.19 -3.28 -7.57
N LEU A 192 16.29 -2.65 -6.40
CA LEU A 192 16.55 -1.21 -6.25
C LEU A 192 18.05 -0.89 -6.20
N THR A 193 18.87 -1.87 -5.82
CA THR A 193 20.33 -1.74 -5.86
C THR A 193 20.92 -1.84 -7.27
N THR A 194 20.21 -2.43 -8.23
CA THR A 194 20.70 -2.65 -9.61
C THR A 194 20.27 -1.59 -10.63
N GLY A 195 19.34 -0.69 -10.31
CA GLY A 195 18.67 0.17 -11.31
C GLY A 195 19.38 1.46 -11.72
N THR A 196 20.33 1.99 -10.94
CA THR A 196 20.79 3.39 -11.09
C THR A 196 21.86 3.61 -12.18
N GLU A 197 22.61 2.58 -12.58
CA GLU A 197 23.62 2.73 -13.64
C GLU A 197 23.03 2.75 -15.06
N ALA A 198 21.82 2.20 -15.26
CA ALA A 198 21.18 2.15 -16.57
C ALA A 198 20.60 3.50 -17.04
N ASP A 199 20.14 4.33 -16.11
CA ASP A 199 19.46 5.62 -16.41
C ASP A 199 20.45 6.75 -16.76
N THR A 200 21.73 6.58 -16.42
CA THR A 200 22.79 7.59 -16.67
C THR A 200 23.49 7.40 -18.04
N ALA A 201 23.17 6.33 -18.78
CA ALA A 201 23.81 6.00 -20.06
C ALA A 201 22.96 6.38 -21.30
N GLY A 202 21.92 7.20 -21.11
CA GLY A 202 20.91 7.55 -22.12
C GLY A 202 20.90 9.01 -22.59
N TRP A 203 22.02 9.73 -22.47
CA TRP A 203 22.21 11.11 -22.96
C TRP A 203 23.53 11.24 -23.73
#